data_AF-Q5GLU3-F1
#
_entry.id   AF-Q5GLU3-F1
#
_cell.length_a   1.000
_cell.length_b   1.000
_cell.length_c   1.000
_cell.angle_alpha   90.00
_cell.angle_beta   90.00
_cell.angle_gamma   90.00
#
_symmetry.space_group_name_H-M   'P 1'
#
loop_
_entity.id
_entity.type
_entity.pdbx_description
1 polymer ?
#
loop_
_entity_poly.entity_id
_entity_poly.type
_entity_poly.pdbx_seq_one_letter_code
_entity_poly.pdbx_strand_id
1 'polypeptide(L)'
;SIGEPGTQLTMRTFHIGGAAVAEKVQNVLVCETSGKVKYYNIKLIKNREGKYINISKDAGIAILDKDSRPIERHAVPYGAVILVEEGAQVKEGTTLAEWDPFNTYIIAEEGGKVEFKDIVLDVTVKEERDPLSGKTSTIVSFTRPKDAMLHTPRIVIATQDGRELAYDLPVNSILNIPPENIKVEWLVCPTCSESEGTEIQHKYYVVKDYEVQPGDVLARIPKEMAKVRDIIGGLP
;
A
#
# COMPACT_ATOMS: atom_id res chain seq x y z
N SER A 1 65.15 3.61 -8.97
CA SER A 1 63.75 3.17 -9.07
C SER A 1 62.90 4.17 -8.32
N ILE A 2 62.26 5.16 -8.95
CA ILE A 2 61.19 5.04 -9.95
C ILE A 2 60.06 4.16 -9.42
N GLY A 3 58.90 4.75 -9.12
CA GLY A 3 57.69 3.96 -9.04
C GLY A 3 56.40 4.48 -8.38
N GLU A 4 56.20 5.75 -8.02
CA GLU A 4 54.82 6.24 -7.73
C GLU A 4 54.58 7.64 -8.31
N PRO A 5 53.80 7.75 -9.40
CA PRO A 5 53.27 9.01 -9.90
C PRO A 5 51.77 9.17 -9.62
N GLY A 6 51.40 10.35 -9.09
CA GLY A 6 50.05 10.94 -9.19
C GLY A 6 49.05 10.40 -8.16
N THR A 7 48.21 11.23 -7.52
CA THR A 7 47.52 12.38 -8.10
C THR A 7 47.26 13.41 -7.00
N GLN A 8 47.77 14.62 -7.21
CA GLN A 8 47.40 15.81 -6.46
C GLN A 8 45.90 16.06 -6.73
N LEU A 9 45.03 15.78 -5.74
CA LEU A 9 43.61 16.11 -5.80
C LEU A 9 43.48 17.65 -5.78
N THR A 10 43.57 18.26 -6.96
CA THR A 10 43.04 19.60 -7.17
C THR A 10 41.53 19.47 -6.99
N MET A 11 40.95 20.19 -6.02
CA MET A 11 39.51 20.41 -5.94
C MET A 11 39.09 21.14 -7.22
N ARG A 12 38.87 20.38 -8.30
CA ARG A 12 38.08 20.86 -9.42
C ARG A 12 36.67 20.91 -8.89
N THR A 13 36.18 22.13 -8.68
CA THR A 13 34.76 22.42 -8.58
C THR A 13 34.08 21.88 -9.83
N PHE A 14 33.65 20.61 -9.78
CA PHE A 14 32.67 20.12 -10.73
C PHE A 14 31.42 20.93 -10.43
N HIS A 15 31.10 21.84 -11.34
CA HIS A 15 29.75 22.32 -11.49
C HIS A 15 28.92 21.09 -11.89
N ILE A 16 28.48 20.31 -10.91
CA ILE A 16 27.33 19.43 -11.09
C ILE A 16 26.10 20.33 -10.95
N GLY A 17 25.99 21.30 -11.85
CA GLY A 17 24.70 21.74 -12.37
C GLY A 17 24.23 20.60 -13.24
N GLY A 18 23.66 19.58 -12.60
CA GLY A 18 23.19 18.36 -13.25
C GLY A 18 22.01 17.89 -12.45
N ALA A 19 20.84 18.37 -12.84
CA ALA A 19 19.55 17.94 -12.33
C ALA A 19 19.60 16.42 -12.11
N ALA A 20 19.45 16.00 -10.84
CA ALA A 20 19.00 14.66 -10.56
C ALA A 20 17.69 14.51 -11.33
N VAL A 21 17.72 13.74 -12.42
CA VAL A 21 16.51 13.36 -13.13
C VAL A 21 15.77 12.48 -12.13
N ALA A 22 14.86 13.07 -11.37
CA ALA A 22 13.82 12.32 -10.72
C ALA A 22 13.14 11.52 -11.83
N GLU A 23 13.25 10.18 -11.78
CA GLU A 23 12.45 9.33 -12.66
C GLU A 23 11.01 9.84 -12.56
N LYS A 24 10.42 10.17 -13.71
CA LYS A 24 9.07 10.71 -13.76
C LYS A 24 8.15 9.69 -13.10
N VAL A 25 7.63 10.03 -11.92
CA VAL A 25 6.74 9.16 -11.16
C VAL A 25 5.48 8.94 -12.00
N GLN A 26 5.34 7.77 -12.59
CA GLN A 26 4.18 7.42 -13.40
C GLN A 26 3.03 7.00 -12.48
N ASN A 27 1.96 7.78 -12.50
CA ASN A 27 0.74 7.57 -11.72
C ASN A 27 -0.51 7.42 -12.60
N VAL A 28 -0.34 7.47 -13.92
CA VAL A 28 -1.40 7.34 -14.90
C VAL A 28 -0.98 6.40 -16.03
N LEU A 29 -1.96 5.69 -16.57
CA LEU A 29 -1.86 4.91 -17.78
C LEU A 29 -2.58 5.68 -18.90
N VAL A 30 -1.84 6.02 -19.95
CA VAL A 30 -2.35 6.72 -21.13
C VAL A 30 -2.12 5.84 -22.34
N CYS A 31 -3.13 5.64 -23.20
CA CYS A 31 -2.94 4.87 -24.43
C CYS A 31 -2.13 5.65 -25.48
N GLU A 32 -1.25 4.94 -26.18
CA GLU A 32 -0.38 5.51 -27.22
C GLU A 32 -1.01 5.44 -28.62
N THR A 33 -2.09 4.68 -28.76
CA THR A 33 -2.82 4.46 -30.01
C THR A 33 -4.32 4.53 -29.80
N SER A 34 -5.04 4.78 -30.89
CA SER A 34 -6.49 4.76 -30.90
C SER A 34 -7.00 3.34 -31.16
N GLY A 35 -8.05 2.92 -30.47
CA GLY A 35 -8.63 1.59 -30.66
C GLY A 35 -9.67 1.22 -29.61
N LYS A 36 -9.97 -0.06 -29.52
CA LYS A 36 -10.99 -0.60 -28.61
C LYS A 36 -10.34 -1.15 -27.34
N VAL A 37 -10.82 -0.73 -26.17
CA VAL A 37 -10.35 -1.22 -24.87
C VAL A 37 -10.74 -2.69 -24.68
N LYS A 38 -9.80 -3.51 -24.20
CA LYS A 38 -10.05 -4.88 -23.75
C LYS A 38 -9.38 -5.13 -22.40
N TYR A 39 -10.12 -5.68 -21.46
CA TYR A 39 -9.58 -6.04 -20.16
C TYR A 39 -8.93 -7.42 -20.19
N TYR A 40 -7.93 -7.61 -19.33
CA TYR A 40 -7.31 -8.89 -19.04
C TYR A 40 -7.20 -9.04 -17.52
N ASN A 41 -7.80 -10.09 -16.97
CA ASN A 41 -7.75 -10.42 -15.54
C ASN A 41 -8.12 -9.24 -14.61
N ILE A 42 -9.02 -8.36 -15.06
CA ILE A 42 -9.51 -7.24 -14.25
C ILE A 42 -10.75 -7.70 -13.50
N LYS A 43 -10.71 -7.54 -12.17
CA LYS A 43 -11.90 -7.54 -11.32
C LYS A 43 -12.06 -6.13 -10.77
N LEU A 44 -13.26 -5.56 -10.93
CA LEU A 44 -13.57 -4.21 -10.47
C LEU A 44 -14.48 -4.26 -9.26
N ILE A 45 -14.23 -3.33 -8.34
CA ILE A 45 -15.13 -2.98 -7.26
C ILE A 45 -15.50 -1.50 -7.39
N LYS A 46 -16.74 -1.16 -7.08
CA LYS A 46 -17.19 0.24 -7.09
C LYS A 46 -17.11 0.79 -5.69
N ASN A 47 -16.31 1.84 -5.47
CA ASN A 47 -16.19 2.48 -4.17
C ASN A 47 -17.36 3.44 -3.88
N ARG A 48 -17.39 4.04 -2.68
CA ARG A 48 -18.42 5.01 -2.26
C ARG A 48 -18.51 6.26 -3.14
N GLU A 49 -17.40 6.67 -3.75
CA GLU A 49 -17.36 7.80 -4.70
C GLU A 49 -17.88 7.42 -6.10
N GLY A 50 -18.22 6.15 -6.32
CA GLY A 50 -18.69 5.63 -7.60
C GLY A 50 -17.57 5.32 -8.61
N LYS A 51 -16.30 5.35 -8.18
CA LYS A 51 -15.12 5.00 -9.00
C LYS A 51 -14.94 3.48 -9.05
N TYR A 52 -14.52 2.96 -10.19
CA TYR A 52 -14.16 1.55 -10.35
C TYR A 52 -12.69 1.34 -9.99
N ILE A 53 -12.44 0.49 -8.99
CA ILE A 53 -11.10 0.17 -8.50
C ILE A 53 -10.76 -1.26 -8.93
N ASN A 54 -9.56 -1.46 -9.47
CA ASN A 54 -9.02 -2.78 -9.75
C ASN A 54 -8.61 -3.49 -8.45
N ILE A 55 -9.16 -4.68 -8.21
CA ILE A 55 -8.81 -5.55 -7.08
C ILE A 55 -8.05 -6.82 -7.51
N SER A 56 -7.50 -6.85 -8.73
CA SER A 56 -6.69 -7.96 -9.24
C SER A 56 -5.21 -7.58 -9.34
N LYS A 57 -4.31 -8.48 -8.91
CA LYS A 57 -2.86 -8.23 -8.92
C LYS A 57 -2.23 -8.34 -10.31
N ASP A 58 -2.78 -9.20 -11.16
CA ASP A 58 -2.26 -9.49 -12.51
C ASP A 58 -3.15 -8.90 -13.61
N ALA A 59 -3.75 -7.75 -13.33
CA ALA A 59 -4.66 -7.06 -14.24
C ALA A 59 -3.90 -6.36 -15.38
N GLY A 60 -4.57 -6.22 -16.53
CA GLY A 60 -4.06 -5.43 -17.64
C GLY A 60 -5.16 -4.88 -18.55
N ILE A 61 -4.84 -3.80 -19.24
CA ILE A 61 -5.67 -3.22 -20.29
C ILE A 61 -4.91 -3.30 -21.62
N ALA A 62 -5.59 -3.75 -22.66
CA ALA A 62 -5.09 -3.71 -24.02
C ALA A 62 -5.92 -2.78 -24.89
N ILE A 63 -5.28 -2.20 -25.89
CA ILE A 63 -5.95 -1.52 -27.00
C ILE A 63 -5.93 -2.45 -28.20
N LEU A 64 -7.10 -2.69 -28.80
CA LEU A 64 -7.27 -3.51 -29.99
C LEU A 64 -7.42 -2.65 -31.24
N ASP A 65 -6.83 -3.11 -32.34
CA ASP A 65 -7.07 -2.56 -33.67
C ASP A 65 -8.46 -2.92 -34.23
N LYS A 66 -8.74 -2.51 -35.48
CA LYS A 66 -9.99 -2.83 -36.19
C LYS A 66 -10.20 -4.32 -36.43
N ASP A 67 -9.13 -5.11 -36.48
CA ASP A 67 -9.14 -6.56 -36.68
C ASP A 67 -9.15 -7.32 -35.33
N SER A 68 -9.42 -6.62 -34.22
CA SER A 68 -9.43 -7.17 -32.85
C SER A 68 -8.08 -7.73 -32.37
N ARG A 69 -6.97 -7.31 -32.98
CA ARG A 69 -5.61 -7.68 -32.54
C ARG A 69 -5.11 -6.68 -31.49
N PRO A 70 -4.51 -7.16 -30.39
CA PRO A 70 -3.93 -6.27 -29.38
C PRO A 70 -2.68 -5.59 -29.94
N ILE A 71 -2.72 -4.27 -30.03
CA ILE A 71 -1.61 -3.42 -30.48
C ILE A 71 -0.86 -2.79 -29.30
N GLU A 72 -1.55 -2.64 -28.16
CA GLU A 72 -0.95 -2.25 -26.88
C GLU A 72 -1.41 -3.19 -25.77
N ARG A 73 -0.55 -3.39 -24.77
CA ARG A 73 -0.89 -4.09 -23.53
C ARG A 73 -0.14 -3.46 -22.37
N HIS A 74 -0.89 -3.10 -21.33
CA HIS A 74 -0.36 -2.44 -20.16
C HIS A 74 -0.83 -3.16 -18.90
N ALA A 75 0.09 -3.40 -17.97
CA ALA A 75 -0.27 -3.90 -16.65
C ALA A 75 -1.00 -2.79 -15.87
N VAL A 76 -1.99 -3.18 -15.07
CA VAL A 76 -2.77 -2.28 -14.23
C VAL A 76 -2.58 -2.68 -12.76
N PRO A 77 -2.00 -1.80 -11.92
CA PRO A 77 -1.77 -2.11 -10.53
C PRO A 77 -3.06 -2.39 -9.74
N TYR A 78 -2.94 -3.19 -8.68
CA TYR A 78 -3.99 -3.30 -7.66
C TYR A 78 -4.25 -1.92 -7.02
N GLY A 79 -5.52 -1.58 -6.82
CA GLY A 79 -5.94 -0.28 -6.28
C GLY A 79 -5.98 0.83 -7.33
N ALA A 80 -5.65 0.57 -8.60
CA ALA A 80 -5.81 1.56 -9.66
C ALA A 80 -7.28 1.86 -9.92
N VAL A 81 -7.61 3.13 -10.10
CA VAL A 81 -8.91 3.59 -10.55
C VAL A 81 -8.97 3.46 -12.07
N ILE A 82 -9.97 2.76 -12.59
CA ILE A 82 -10.19 2.56 -14.01
C ILE A 82 -11.15 3.62 -14.54
N LEU A 83 -10.72 4.33 -15.58
CA LEU A 83 -11.41 5.51 -16.12
C LEU A 83 -12.17 5.22 -17.42
N VAL A 84 -11.99 4.02 -17.99
CA VAL A 84 -12.61 3.60 -19.26
C VAL A 84 -13.28 2.25 -19.11
N GLU A 85 -14.41 2.05 -19.78
CA GLU A 85 -15.15 0.77 -19.75
C GLU A 85 -14.57 -0.25 -20.75
N GLU A 86 -14.79 -1.54 -20.48
CA GLU A 86 -14.43 -2.59 -21.43
C GLU A 86 -15.20 -2.43 -22.74
N GLY A 87 -14.48 -2.51 -23.86
CA GLY A 87 -15.04 -2.35 -25.19
C GLY A 87 -15.26 -0.90 -25.63
N ALA A 88 -14.96 0.09 -24.80
CA ALA A 88 -15.01 1.49 -25.19
C ALA A 88 -14.00 1.80 -26.31
N GLN A 89 -14.37 2.73 -27.20
CA GLN A 89 -13.44 3.28 -28.20
C GLN A 89 -12.68 4.45 -27.59
N VAL A 90 -11.36 4.39 -27.63
CA VAL A 90 -10.46 5.43 -27.10
C VAL A 90 -9.57 5.99 -28.20
N LYS A 91 -9.16 7.25 -28.04
CA LYS A 91 -8.18 7.91 -28.91
C LYS A 91 -6.81 7.90 -28.25
N GLU A 92 -5.76 7.98 -29.06
CA GLU A 92 -4.41 8.25 -28.57
C GLU A 92 -4.42 9.42 -27.56
N GLY A 93 -3.70 9.24 -26.45
CA GLY A 93 -3.65 10.21 -25.35
C GLY A 93 -4.78 10.08 -24.33
N THR A 94 -5.73 9.15 -24.49
CA THR A 94 -6.78 8.93 -23.48
C THR A 94 -6.20 8.25 -22.23
N THR A 95 -6.51 8.80 -21.05
CA THR A 95 -6.15 8.17 -19.77
C THR A 95 -7.07 6.99 -19.49
N LEU A 96 -6.49 5.81 -19.32
CA LEU A 96 -7.20 4.54 -19.10
C LEU A 96 -7.36 4.23 -17.60
N ALA A 97 -6.33 4.54 -16.80
CA ALA A 97 -6.31 4.28 -15.37
C ALA A 97 -5.38 5.26 -14.64
N GLU A 98 -5.62 5.45 -13.35
CA GLU A 98 -4.80 6.25 -12.44
C GLU A 98 -4.57 5.53 -11.10
N TRP A 99 -3.45 5.77 -10.43
CA TRP A 99 -3.14 5.16 -9.13
C TRP A 99 -2.22 6.04 -8.28
N ASP A 100 -2.15 5.73 -6.99
CA ASP A 100 -1.14 6.31 -6.09
C ASP A 100 0.22 5.58 -6.29
N PRO A 101 1.27 6.29 -6.76
CA PRO A 101 2.57 5.69 -6.97
C PRO A 101 3.33 5.42 -5.67
N PHE A 102 2.94 6.05 -4.55
CA PHE A 102 3.61 6.00 -3.26
C PHE A 102 2.96 5.03 -2.27
N ASN A 103 1.76 4.54 -2.55
CA ASN A 103 1.05 3.63 -1.65
C ASN A 103 0.58 2.36 -2.37
N THR A 104 0.49 1.28 -1.61
CA THR A 104 -0.35 0.13 -1.92
C THR A 104 -1.49 0.11 -0.91
N TYR A 105 -2.66 -0.41 -1.28
CA TYR A 105 -3.83 -0.43 -0.40
C TYR A 105 -4.26 -1.85 -0.07
N ILE A 106 -4.88 -2.01 1.09
CA ILE A 106 -5.68 -3.17 1.47
C ILE A 106 -7.13 -2.70 1.40
N ILE A 107 -7.91 -3.26 0.47
CA ILE A 107 -9.25 -2.78 0.14
C ILE A 107 -10.27 -3.84 0.54
N ALA A 108 -11.38 -3.40 1.16
CA ALA A 108 -12.51 -4.24 1.47
C ALA A 108 -13.19 -4.72 0.18
N GLU A 109 -13.25 -6.03 -0.03
CA GLU A 109 -13.91 -6.63 -1.20
C GLU A 109 -15.43 -6.72 -1.01
N GLU A 110 -15.87 -6.80 0.24
CA GLU A 110 -17.28 -6.84 0.61
C GLU A 110 -17.57 -5.92 1.79
N GLY A 111 -18.84 -5.59 1.97
CA GLY A 111 -19.30 -4.80 3.10
C GLY A 111 -19.58 -5.66 4.32
N GLY A 112 -19.35 -5.08 5.49
CA GLY A 112 -19.58 -5.77 6.76
C GLY A 112 -18.95 -5.06 7.95
N LYS A 113 -19.11 -5.67 9.11
CA LYS A 113 -18.57 -5.16 10.37
C LYS A 113 -17.09 -5.46 10.48
N VAL A 114 -16.30 -4.47 10.87
CA VAL A 114 -14.85 -4.57 11.00
C VAL A 114 -14.47 -5.06 12.39
N GLU A 115 -13.56 -6.02 12.43
CA GLU A 115 -12.94 -6.53 13.65
C GLU A 115 -11.42 -6.56 13.51
N PHE A 116 -10.73 -6.36 14.63
CA PHE A 116 -9.27 -6.45 14.69
C PHE A 116 -8.87 -7.80 15.28
N LYS A 117 -7.89 -8.44 14.63
CA LYS A 117 -7.24 -9.64 15.13
C LYS A 117 -5.74 -9.40 15.22
N ASP A 118 -5.16 -9.73 16.37
CA ASP A 118 -3.73 -9.54 16.64
C ASP A 118 -3.24 -8.09 16.49
N ILE A 119 -4.11 -7.10 16.71
CA ILE A 119 -3.75 -5.67 16.75
C ILE A 119 -3.49 -5.28 18.21
N VAL A 120 -2.23 -5.29 18.58
CA VAL A 120 -1.77 -5.18 19.95
C VAL A 120 -0.78 -4.02 20.06
N LEU A 121 -1.17 -2.97 20.81
CA LEU A 121 -0.38 -1.77 20.98
C LEU A 121 0.95 -2.09 21.69
N ASP A 122 2.03 -1.52 21.17
CA ASP A 122 3.41 -1.73 21.59
C ASP A 122 3.94 -3.16 21.42
N VAL A 123 3.19 -4.03 20.73
CA VAL A 123 3.59 -5.40 20.36
C VAL A 123 3.60 -5.53 18.84
N THR A 124 2.43 -5.47 18.20
CA THR A 124 2.25 -5.63 16.74
C THR A 124 1.93 -4.33 16.03
N VAL A 125 1.48 -3.31 16.75
CA VAL A 125 1.30 -1.94 16.24
C VAL A 125 1.93 -0.91 17.16
N LYS A 126 2.28 0.24 16.61
CA LYS A 126 2.67 1.44 17.34
C LYS A 126 1.86 2.64 16.87
N GLU A 127 1.78 3.67 17.69
CA GLU A 127 1.27 4.96 17.26
C GLU A 127 2.41 5.87 16.82
N GLU A 128 2.23 6.55 15.70
CA GLU A 128 3.18 7.54 15.20
C GLU A 128 2.44 8.84 14.93
N ARG A 129 2.95 9.93 15.52
CA ARG A 129 2.39 11.26 15.32
C ARG A 129 3.20 12.00 14.28
N ASP A 130 2.53 12.42 13.21
CA ASP A 130 3.11 13.30 12.22
C ASP A 130 3.36 14.68 12.85
N PRO A 131 4.62 15.17 12.88
CA PRO A 131 4.95 16.45 13.53
C PRO A 131 4.39 17.67 12.79
N LEU A 132 4.12 17.56 11.49
CA LEU A 132 3.62 18.66 10.66
C LEU A 132 2.09 18.73 10.73
N SER A 133 1.42 17.60 10.48
CA SER A 133 -0.05 17.56 10.45
C SER A 133 -0.68 17.36 11.83
N GLY A 134 0.11 16.93 12.81
CA GLY A 134 -0.34 16.59 14.16
C GLY A 134 -1.18 15.31 14.24
N LYS A 135 -1.45 14.65 13.10
CA LYS A 135 -2.27 13.45 13.00
C LYS A 135 -1.52 12.25 13.60
N THR A 136 -2.21 11.48 14.41
CA THR A 136 -1.72 10.18 14.90
C THR A 136 -2.17 9.08 13.95
N SER A 137 -1.23 8.23 13.55
CA SER A 137 -1.47 7.05 12.72
C SER A 137 -1.09 5.80 13.49
N THR A 138 -1.89 4.74 13.37
CA THR A 138 -1.54 3.41 13.90
C THR A 138 -0.81 2.62 12.81
N ILE A 139 0.42 2.23 13.08
CA ILE A 139 1.32 1.57 12.13
C ILE A 139 1.64 0.17 12.63
N VAL A 140 1.50 -0.84 11.77
CA VAL A 140 1.97 -2.20 12.05
C VAL A 140 3.48 -2.21 12.18
N SER A 141 3.94 -2.56 13.39
CA SER A 141 5.35 -2.53 13.77
C SER A 141 5.59 -3.53 14.90
N PHE A 142 6.53 -4.46 14.67
CA PHE A 142 6.83 -5.53 15.62
C PHE A 142 7.82 -5.02 16.67
N THR A 143 7.30 -4.30 17.66
CA THR A 143 8.10 -3.57 18.66
C THR A 143 8.65 -4.48 19.76
N ARG A 144 7.96 -5.60 20.04
CA ARG A 144 8.42 -6.68 20.93
C ARG A 144 8.59 -7.95 20.11
N PRO A 145 9.76 -8.21 19.51
CA PRO A 145 9.93 -9.30 18.55
C PRO A 145 9.49 -10.67 19.09
N LYS A 146 9.82 -10.97 20.36
CA LYS A 146 9.44 -12.22 21.01
C LYS A 146 7.93 -12.48 20.97
N ASP A 147 7.14 -11.48 21.36
CA ASP A 147 5.68 -11.58 21.40
C ASP A 147 5.08 -11.41 20.00
N ALA A 148 5.56 -10.41 19.24
CA ALA A 148 5.02 -10.03 17.94
C ALA A 148 5.14 -11.15 16.89
N MET A 149 6.20 -11.96 16.94
CA MET A 149 6.37 -13.12 16.05
C MET A 149 5.32 -14.22 16.27
N LEU A 150 4.58 -14.19 17.38
CA LEU A 150 3.48 -15.10 17.67
C LEU A 150 2.14 -14.62 17.08
N HIS A 151 2.11 -13.43 16.48
CA HIS A 151 0.89 -12.77 16.04
C HIS A 151 0.87 -12.55 14.52
N THR A 152 -0.32 -12.58 13.93
CA THR A 152 -0.55 -12.20 12.53
C THR A 152 -1.61 -11.10 12.47
N PRO A 153 -1.19 -9.82 12.52
CA PRO A 153 -2.10 -8.68 12.50
C PRO A 153 -3.03 -8.71 11.30
N ARG A 154 -4.33 -8.64 11.57
CA ARG A 154 -5.39 -8.75 10.56
C ARG A 154 -6.53 -7.78 10.82
N ILE A 155 -7.13 -7.33 9.74
CA ILE A 155 -8.49 -6.79 9.75
C ILE A 155 -9.42 -7.90 9.27
N VAL A 156 -10.49 -8.16 10.00
CA VAL A 156 -11.54 -9.10 9.61
C VAL A 156 -12.81 -8.32 9.30
N ILE A 157 -13.48 -8.67 8.20
CA ILE A 157 -14.81 -8.18 7.87
C ILE A 157 -15.79 -9.33 8.07
N ALA A 158 -16.69 -9.17 9.03
CA ALA A 158 -17.84 -10.05 9.22
C ALA A 158 -18.99 -9.56 8.34
N THR A 159 -19.32 -10.32 7.30
CA THR A 159 -20.36 -9.99 6.33
C THR A 159 -21.74 -10.37 6.85
N GLN A 160 -22.80 -9.79 6.27
CA GLN A 160 -24.19 -10.03 6.72
C GLN A 160 -24.65 -11.48 6.55
N ASP A 161 -24.06 -12.22 5.61
CA ASP A 161 -24.32 -13.64 5.37
C ASP A 161 -23.47 -14.59 6.25
N GLY A 162 -22.75 -14.04 7.24
CA GLY A 162 -22.00 -14.80 8.23
C GLY A 162 -20.64 -15.30 7.75
N ARG A 163 -20.13 -14.82 6.61
CA ARG A 163 -18.75 -15.07 6.20
C ARG A 163 -17.81 -14.10 6.89
N GLU A 164 -16.55 -14.54 7.04
CA GLU A 164 -15.47 -13.70 7.53
C GLU A 164 -14.39 -13.57 6.46
N LEU A 165 -14.08 -12.33 6.09
CA LEU A 165 -13.00 -12.01 5.16
C LEU A 165 -11.83 -11.45 5.97
N ALA A 166 -10.71 -12.17 6.01
CA ALA A 166 -9.52 -11.77 6.75
C ALA A 166 -8.46 -11.16 5.82
N TYR A 167 -7.96 -9.99 6.21
CA TYR A 167 -6.95 -9.22 5.49
C TYR A 167 -5.68 -9.13 6.34
N ASP A 168 -4.62 -9.81 5.91
CA ASP A 168 -3.30 -9.73 6.55
C ASP A 168 -2.72 -8.33 6.43
N LEU A 169 -2.21 -7.81 7.54
CA LEU A 169 -1.55 -6.51 7.59
C LEU A 169 -0.03 -6.70 7.72
N PRO A 170 0.74 -6.54 6.63
CA PRO A 170 2.20 -6.59 6.71
C PRO A 170 2.76 -5.41 7.52
N VAL A 171 4.03 -5.53 7.93
CA VAL A 171 4.77 -4.43 8.57
C VAL A 171 4.73 -3.17 7.71
N ASN A 172 4.67 -2.01 8.35
CA ASN A 172 4.48 -0.69 7.73
C ASN A 172 3.07 -0.43 7.17
N SER A 173 2.11 -1.36 7.34
CA SER A 173 0.70 -1.04 7.10
C SER A 173 0.24 0.04 8.08
N ILE A 174 -0.35 1.10 7.55
CA ILE A 174 -1.00 2.16 8.30
C ILE A 174 -2.49 1.90 8.27
N LEU A 175 -3.11 1.71 9.44
CA LEU A 175 -4.54 1.46 9.55
C LEU A 175 -5.32 2.69 9.06
N ASN A 176 -6.40 2.43 8.32
CA ASN A 176 -7.31 3.46 7.82
C ASN A 176 -8.70 3.32 8.46
N ILE A 177 -8.72 3.09 9.77
CA ILE A 177 -9.92 3.03 10.60
C ILE A 177 -9.96 4.30 11.47
N PRO A 178 -11.09 5.03 11.55
CA PRO A 178 -11.18 6.25 12.32
C PRO A 178 -10.84 6.02 13.81
N PRO A 179 -10.01 6.87 14.45
CA PRO A 179 -9.62 6.69 15.85
C PRO A 179 -10.80 6.63 16.83
N GLU A 180 -11.89 7.35 16.54
CA GLU A 180 -13.13 7.33 17.33
C GLU A 180 -13.79 5.94 17.36
N ASN A 181 -13.59 5.15 16.31
CA ASN A 181 -14.05 3.77 16.18
C ASN A 181 -13.05 2.76 16.76
N ILE A 182 -12.01 3.22 17.47
CA ILE A 182 -11.05 2.34 18.13
C ILE A 182 -11.14 2.57 19.65
N LYS A 183 -11.00 1.50 20.42
CA LYS A 183 -10.73 1.56 21.86
C LYS A 183 -9.55 0.68 22.21
N VAL A 184 -8.93 1.01 23.32
CA VAL A 184 -7.85 0.22 23.90
C VAL A 184 -8.41 -0.53 25.10
N GLU A 185 -8.21 -1.85 25.12
CA GLU A 185 -8.60 -2.71 26.25
C GLU A 185 -7.41 -3.56 26.70
N TRP A 186 -7.27 -3.75 28.01
CA TRP A 186 -6.32 -4.70 28.56
C TRP A 186 -6.94 -6.09 28.52
N LEU A 187 -6.35 -6.99 27.72
CA LEU A 187 -6.82 -8.37 27.57
C LEU A 187 -5.66 -9.34 27.80
N VAL A 188 -5.98 -10.52 28.31
CA VAL A 188 -5.05 -11.65 28.33
C VAL A 188 -4.74 -12.02 26.89
N CYS A 189 -3.46 -12.04 26.54
CA CYS A 189 -2.98 -12.51 25.25
C CYS A 189 -2.85 -14.04 25.30
N PRO A 190 -3.70 -14.81 24.62
CA PRO A 190 -3.65 -16.27 24.70
C PRO A 190 -2.33 -16.82 24.19
N THR A 191 -1.86 -16.33 23.04
CA THR A 191 -0.65 -16.84 22.39
C THR A 191 0.62 -16.56 23.19
N CYS A 192 0.75 -15.36 23.76
CA CYS A 192 1.89 -15.05 24.63
C CYS A 192 1.79 -15.80 25.95
N SER A 193 0.59 -15.94 26.52
CA SER A 193 0.42 -16.66 27.79
C SER A 193 0.77 -18.14 27.67
N GLU A 194 0.39 -18.76 26.56
CA GLU A 194 0.75 -20.14 26.23
C GLU A 194 2.27 -20.28 26.05
N SER A 195 2.90 -19.37 25.30
CA SER A 195 4.35 -19.38 25.08
C SER A 195 5.17 -19.22 26.37
N GLU A 196 4.72 -18.38 27.30
CA GLU A 196 5.44 -18.10 28.53
C GLU A 196 5.06 -19.02 29.70
N GLY A 197 3.95 -19.76 29.60
CA GLY A 197 3.42 -20.56 30.70
C GLY A 197 2.90 -19.73 31.88
N THR A 198 2.63 -18.44 31.68
CA THR A 198 2.08 -17.51 32.68
C THR A 198 1.08 -16.58 32.00
N GLU A 199 0.18 -15.96 32.77
CA GLU A 199 -0.75 -14.98 32.23
C GLU A 199 0.01 -13.72 31.77
N ILE A 200 -0.07 -13.43 30.47
CA ILE A 200 0.47 -12.23 29.83
C ILE A 200 -0.70 -11.37 29.36
N GLN A 201 -0.73 -10.12 29.80
CA GLN A 201 -1.74 -9.14 29.37
C GLN A 201 -1.13 -8.09 28.45
N HIS A 202 -1.86 -7.74 27.40
CA HIS A 202 -1.50 -6.67 26.47
C HIS A 202 -2.64 -5.69 26.25
N LYS A 203 -2.29 -4.53 25.68
CA LYS A 203 -3.25 -3.53 25.23
C LYS A 203 -3.72 -3.88 23.82
N TYR A 204 -4.94 -4.37 23.68
CA TYR A 204 -5.54 -4.65 22.39
C TYR A 204 -6.27 -3.43 21.85
N TYR A 205 -6.14 -3.20 20.55
CA TYR A 205 -7.05 -2.30 19.84
C TYR A 205 -8.28 -3.10 19.45
N VAL A 206 -9.45 -2.57 19.83
CA VAL A 206 -10.74 -3.18 19.56
C VAL A 206 -11.58 -2.17 18.78
N VAL A 207 -12.21 -2.64 17.72
CA VAL A 207 -13.09 -1.81 16.89
C VAL A 207 -14.42 -1.60 17.61
N LYS A 208 -14.88 -0.34 17.67
CA LYS A 208 -16.21 0.07 18.10
C LYS A 208 -17.09 0.28 16.87
N ASP A 209 -18.10 -0.56 16.74
CA ASP A 209 -19.23 -0.42 15.80
C ASP A 209 -18.89 0.34 14.51
N TYR A 210 -18.10 -0.32 13.66
CA TYR A 210 -17.62 0.24 12.41
C TYR A 210 -17.90 -0.73 11.29
N GLU A 211 -18.58 -0.23 10.26
CA GLU A 211 -18.90 -0.99 9.06
C GLU A 211 -18.23 -0.36 7.85
N VAL A 212 -17.76 -1.24 6.96
CA VAL A 212 -17.18 -0.86 5.67
C VAL A 212 -18.09 -1.30 4.54
N GLN A 213 -17.91 -0.65 3.40
CA GLN A 213 -18.53 -0.98 2.14
C GLN A 213 -17.49 -1.55 1.17
N PRO A 214 -17.93 -2.28 0.12
CA PRO A 214 -17.06 -2.67 -0.98
C PRO A 214 -16.25 -1.47 -1.52
N GLY A 215 -14.94 -1.63 -1.63
CA GLY A 215 -14.04 -0.59 -2.16
C GLY A 215 -13.46 0.36 -1.11
N ASP A 216 -13.85 0.25 0.17
CA ASP A 216 -13.24 1.04 1.24
C ASP A 216 -11.80 0.59 1.51
N VAL A 217 -10.92 1.56 1.77
CA VAL A 217 -9.52 1.29 2.14
C VAL A 217 -9.44 0.95 3.63
N LEU A 218 -8.99 -0.26 3.95
CA LEU A 218 -8.79 -0.76 5.31
C LEU A 218 -7.43 -0.34 5.88
N ALA A 219 -6.40 -0.37 5.05
CA ALA A 219 -5.05 0.05 5.38
C ALA A 219 -4.30 0.47 4.12
N ARG A 220 -3.26 1.28 4.31
CA ARG A 220 -2.31 1.65 3.24
C ARG A 220 -0.90 1.27 3.65
N ILE A 221 -0.08 0.88 2.67
CA ILE A 221 1.31 0.50 2.85
C ILE A 221 2.14 1.47 2.01
N PRO A 222 2.89 2.39 2.64
CA PRO A 222 3.81 3.25 1.93
C PRO A 222 4.84 2.39 1.19
N LYS A 223 5.04 2.65 -0.09
CA LYS A 223 6.11 2.05 -0.89
C LYS A 223 7.42 2.70 -0.48
N GLU A 224 8.47 1.90 -0.31
CA GLU A 224 9.81 2.46 -0.16
C GLU A 224 10.16 3.19 -1.45
N MET A 225 10.28 4.52 -1.38
CA MET A 225 10.94 5.25 -2.45
C MET A 225 12.40 4.78 -2.48
N ALA A 226 12.93 4.49 -3.66
CA ALA A 226 14.36 4.33 -3.84
C ALA A 226 15.02 5.60 -3.32
N LYS A 227 15.51 5.56 -2.07
CA LYS A 227 16.28 6.67 -1.50
C LYS A 227 17.49 6.82 -2.40
N VAL A 228 17.55 7.92 -3.16
CA VAL A 228 18.81 8.35 -3.76
C VAL A 228 19.76 8.49 -2.58
N ARG A 229 20.76 7.61 -2.50
CA ARG A 229 21.79 7.71 -1.47
C ARG A 229 22.55 9.00 -1.78
N ASP A 230 22.29 10.04 -1.01
CA ASP A 230 23.16 11.21 -0.95
C ASP A 230 24.54 10.72 -0.51
N ILE A 231 25.48 10.66 -1.45
CA ILE A 231 26.90 10.38 -1.20
C ILE A 231 27.52 11.66 -0.64
N ILE A 232 27.09 12.07 0.55
CA ILE A 232 27.74 13.13 1.34
C ILE A 232 27.84 12.65 2.80
N GLY A 233 28.42 11.47 2.98
CA GLY A 233 28.86 10.98 4.27
C GLY A 233 30.34 10.68 4.18
N GLY A 234 31.16 11.61 4.65
CA GLY A 234 32.60 11.36 4.84
C GLY A 234 32.78 10.15 5.75
N LEU A 235 33.72 9.27 5.37
CA LEU A 235 34.21 8.21 6.24
C LEU A 235 34.80 8.84 7.52
N PRO A 236 34.62 8.21 8.69
CA PRO A 236 35.21 8.66 9.95
C PRO A 236 36.75 8.64 9.94
#